data_AF-A0A285VI72-F1
#
_entry.id   AF-A0A285VI72-F1
#
_cell.length_a   1.000
_cell.length_b   1.000
_cell.length_c   1.000
_cell.angle_alpha   90.00
_cell.angle_beta   90.00
_cell.angle_gamma   90.00
#
_symmetry.space_group_name_H-M   'P 1'
#
loop_
_entity.id
_entity.type
_entity.pdbx_description
1 polymer ?
#
loop_
_entity_poly.entity_id
_entity_poly.type
_entity_poly.pdbx_seq_one_letter_code
_entity_poly.pdbx_strand_id
1 'polypeptide(L)' 'MAINIVTDETDPDGWPIRYVSLTPDVTRGALAAWARTQPDDLAVHVLAEEGGLSATEIVDVLEPQVGSVEVRITDTDA' A
#
# COMPACT_ATOMS: atom_id res chain seq x y z
N MET A 1 -3.18 -0.16 15.03
CA MET A 1 -3.00 -0.69 13.69
C MET A 1 -3.82 0.10 12.70
N ALA A 2 -3.17 1.04 12.02
CA ALA A 2 -3.85 1.93 11.09
C ALA A 2 -3.15 1.90 9.72
N ILE A 3 -3.92 1.57 8.68
CA ILE A 3 -3.56 1.82 7.29
C ILE A 3 -4.14 3.20 6.99
N ASN A 4 -3.27 4.18 6.77
CA ASN A 4 -3.69 5.54 6.47
C ASN A 4 -3.67 5.75 4.95
N ILE A 5 -4.81 6.08 4.37
CA ILE A 5 -4.89 6.49 2.97
C ILE A 5 -4.68 8.01 2.95
N VAL A 6 -3.56 8.44 2.38
CA VAL A 6 -3.14 9.84 2.42
C VAL A 6 -3.76 10.63 1.27
N THR A 7 -3.94 9.99 0.11
CA THR A 7 -4.55 10.64 -1.06
C THR A 7 -5.18 9.63 -2.01
N ASP A 8 -6.29 10.02 -2.63
CA ASP A 8 -6.96 9.32 -3.73
C ASP A 8 -6.87 10.24 -4.95
N GLU A 9 -6.10 9.84 -5.96
CA GLU A 9 -5.88 10.62 -7.18
C GLU A 9 -6.17 9.74 -8.40
N THR A 10 -6.24 10.33 -9.58
CA THR A 10 -6.41 9.59 -10.83
C THR A 10 -5.24 9.90 -11.75
N ASP A 11 -4.68 8.89 -12.41
CA ASP A 11 -3.62 9.08 -13.38
C ASP A 11 -4.14 9.84 -14.64
N PRO A 12 -3.24 10.30 -15.53
CA PRO A 12 -3.62 10.99 -16.76
C PRO A 12 -4.50 10.16 -17.71
N ASP A 13 -4.49 8.83 -17.57
CA ASP A 13 -5.22 7.86 -18.38
C ASP A 13 -6.55 7.42 -17.74
N GLY A 14 -6.90 7.97 -16.57
CA GLY A 14 -8.17 7.72 -15.87
C GLY A 14 -8.14 6.58 -14.85
N TRP A 15 -6.97 6.05 -14.49
CA TRP A 15 -6.82 4.96 -13.54
C TRP A 15 -6.74 5.49 -12.11
N PRO A 16 -7.48 4.90 -11.15
CA PRO A 16 -7.39 5.31 -9.77
C PRO A 16 -5.99 4.99 -9.21
N ILE A 17 -5.39 5.97 -8.54
CA ILE A 17 -4.12 5.85 -7.81
C ILE A 17 -4.42 6.06 -6.32
N ARG A 18 -3.97 5.14 -5.47
CA ARG A 18 -4.01 5.29 -4.02
C ARG A 18 -2.63 5.40 -3.40
N TYR A 19 -2.44 6.40 -2.56
CA TYR A 19 -1.27 6.55 -1.71
C TYR A 19 -1.57 6.05 -0.29
N VAL A 20 -0.84 5.02 0.12
CA VAL A 20 -1.05 4.32 1.38
C VAL A 20 0.18 4.47 2.25
N SER A 21 0.01 4.98 3.47
CA SER A 21 1.05 4.97 4.50
C SER A 21 0.81 3.84 5.49
N LEU A 22 1.82 2.98 5.65
CA LEU A 22 1.82 1.85 6.58
C LEU A 22 2.72 2.15 7.77
N THR A 23 2.11 2.08 8.95
CA THR A 23 2.82 2.12 10.22
C THR A 23 3.44 0.74 10.53
N PRO A 24 4.50 0.66 11.36
CA PRO A 24 5.19 -0.60 11.64
C PRO A 24 4.31 -1.69 12.28
N ASP A 25 3.21 -1.29 12.92
CA ASP A 25 2.28 -2.23 13.56
C ASP A 25 1.32 -2.91 12.57
N VAL A 26 1.31 -2.50 11.29
CA VAL A 26 0.47 -3.11 10.26
C VAL A 26 0.90 -4.55 9.98
N THR A 27 0.00 -5.48 10.25
CA THR A 27 0.20 -6.90 9.90
C THR A 27 -0.20 -7.21 8.46
N ARG A 28 0.41 -8.26 7.92
CA ARG A 28 0.07 -8.86 6.61
C ARG A 28 -1.44 -9.10 6.46
N GLY A 29 -2.10 -9.52 7.54
CA GLY A 29 -3.52 -9.84 7.57
C GLY A 29 -4.43 -8.64 7.32
N ALA A 30 -4.18 -7.48 7.93
CA ALA A 30 -5.02 -6.32 7.63
C ALA A 30 -4.66 -5.63 6.32
N LEU A 31 -3.39 -5.68 5.89
CA LEU A 31 -3.06 -5.22 4.54
C LEU A 31 -3.83 -6.03 3.50
N ALA A 32 -3.90 -7.36 3.68
CA ALA A 32 -4.70 -8.22 2.82
C ALA A 32 -6.20 -7.94 2.92
N ALA A 33 -6.72 -7.68 4.12
CA ALA A 33 -8.11 -7.32 4.31
C ALA A 33 -8.47 -5.99 3.62
N TRP A 34 -7.58 -5.00 3.70
CA TRP A 34 -7.73 -3.73 3.02
C TRP A 34 -7.63 -3.86 1.49
N ALA A 35 -6.70 -4.67 0.99
CA ALA A 35 -6.52 -4.89 -0.45
C ALA A 35 -7.80 -5.45 -1.10
N ARG A 36 -8.47 -6.38 -0.42
CA ARG A 36 -9.74 -6.98 -0.88
C ARG A 36 -10.92 -6.01 -0.96
N THR A 37 -10.83 -4.83 -0.35
CA THR A 37 -11.89 -3.81 -0.44
C THR A 37 -11.63 -2.80 -1.55
N GLN A 38 -10.51 -2.91 -2.27
CA GLN A 38 -10.15 -2.00 -3.33
C GLN A 38 -10.77 -2.43 -4.68
N PRO A 39 -10.95 -1.49 -5.62
CA PRO A 39 -11.32 -1.82 -6.98
C PRO A 39 -10.25 -2.69 -7.65
N ASP A 40 -10.69 -3.55 -8.57
CA ASP A 40 -9.79 -4.24 -9.50
C ASP A 40 -8.97 -3.21 -10.29
N ASP A 41 -7.75 -3.59 -10.70
CA ASP A 41 -6.86 -2.76 -11.53
C ASP A 41 -6.37 -1.44 -10.90
N LEU A 42 -6.57 -1.25 -9.60
CA LEU A 42 -6.06 -0.08 -8.85
C LEU A 42 -4.52 0.01 -8.88
N ALA A 43 -3.96 1.20 -9.09
CA ALA A 43 -2.54 1.46 -8.85
C ALA A 43 -2.33 1.89 -7.39
N VAL A 44 -1.41 1.23 -6.68
CA VAL A 44 -1.14 1.52 -5.26
C VAL A 44 0.32 1.90 -5.05
N HIS A 45 0.55 3.08 -4.47
CA HIS A 45 1.85 3.52 -3.98
C HIS A 45 1.86 3.43 -2.47
N VAL A 46 2.74 2.57 -1.95
CA VAL A 46 2.88 2.29 -0.53
C VAL A 46 4.12 2.97 0.02
N LEU A 47 3.93 3.77 1.06
CA LEU A 47 4.99 4.28 1.91
C LEU A 47 4.96 3.48 3.22
N ALA A 48 6.00 2.69 3.48
CA ALA A 48 6.10 1.90 4.71
C ALA A 48 7.30 2.34 5.54
N GLU A 49 7.13 2.36 6.86
CA GLU A 49 8.19 2.65 7.82
C GLU A 49 9.08 1.43 8.07
N GLU A 50 10.37 1.67 8.33
CA GLU A 50 11.27 0.63 8.81
C GLU A 50 10.76 -0.03 10.12
N GLY A 51 11.05 -1.32 10.28
CA GLY A 51 10.55 -2.14 11.39
C GLY A 51 9.14 -2.71 11.20
N GLY A 52 8.46 -2.35 10.11
CA GLY A 52 7.19 -2.94 9.67
C GLY A 52 7.33 -4.09 8.67
N LEU A 53 6.30 -4.26 7.82
CA LEU A 53 6.34 -5.21 6.70
C LEU A 53 7.43 -4.83 5.70
N SER A 54 8.17 -5.83 5.21
CA SER A 54 9.12 -5.63 4.13
C SER A 54 8.43 -5.31 2.79
N ALA A 55 9.17 -4.71 1.85
CA ALA A 55 8.64 -4.42 0.52
C ALA A 55 8.13 -5.68 -0.19
N THR A 56 8.82 -6.81 -0.04
CA THR A 56 8.40 -8.10 -0.59
C THR A 56 7.08 -8.58 0.01
N GLU A 57 6.92 -8.48 1.33
CA GLU A 57 5.66 -8.86 1.99
C GLU A 57 4.48 -7.98 1.56
N ILE A 58 4.73 -6.69 1.32
CA ILE A 58 3.72 -5.74 0.83
C ILE A 58 3.29 -6.12 -0.59
N VAL A 59 4.26 -6.33 -1.50
CA VAL A 59 3.98 -6.72 -2.89
C VAL A 59 3.23 -8.05 -2.94
N ASP A 60 3.69 -9.08 -2.22
CA ASP A 60 3.05 -10.40 -2.18
C ASP A 60 1.58 -10.34 -1.76
N VAL A 61 1.21 -9.36 -0.93
CA VAL A 61 -0.16 -9.18 -0.44
C VAL A 61 -1.03 -8.40 -1.43
N LEU A 62 -0.45 -7.37 -2.07
CA LEU A 62 -1.20 -6.42 -2.88
C LEU A 62 -1.30 -6.85 -4.35
N GLU A 63 -0.22 -7.37 -4.94
CA GLU A 63 -0.15 -7.75 -6.35
C GLU A 63 -1.30 -8.69 -6.81
N PRO A 64 -1.78 -9.64 -6.00
CA PRO A 64 -2.91 -10.49 -6.39
C PRO A 64 -4.27 -9.77 -6.41
N GLN A 65 -4.37 -8.53 -5.92
CA GLN A 65 -5.63 -7.82 -5.65
C GLN A 65 -5.73 -6.46 -6.35
N VAL A 66 -4.62 -5.90 -6.82
CA VAL A 66 -4.58 -4.56 -7.44
C VAL A 66 -3.80 -4.62 -8.75
N GLY A 67 -3.97 -3.63 -9.62
CA GLY A 67 -3.36 -3.61 -10.95
C GLY A 67 -1.85 -3.35 -10.93
N SER A 68 -1.37 -2.53 -9.98
CA SER A 68 0.07 -2.28 -9.81
C SER A 68 0.41 -1.85 -8.38
N VAL A 69 1.66 -2.13 -7.97
CA VAL A 69 2.17 -1.82 -6.63
C VAL A 69 3.56 -1.20 -6.75
N GLU A 70 3.71 0.01 -6.21
CA GLU A 70 5.01 0.62 -5.96
C GLU A 70 5.20 0.72 -4.44
N VAL A 71 6.38 0.33 -3.93
CA VAL A 71 6.67 0.38 -2.50
C VAL A 71 7.92 1.19 -2.25
N ARG A 72 7.82 2.12 -1.31
CA ARG A 72 8.94 2.88 -0.75
C ARG A 72 9.04 2.62 0.73
N ILE A 73 10.20 2.13 1.17
CA ILE A 73 10.53 2.03 2.60
C ILE A 73 11.21 3.34 3.02
N THR A 74 10.70 3.96 4.07
CA THR A 74 11.32 5.13 4.71
C THR A 74 11.93 4.75 6.04
N ASP A 75 13.16 5.20 6.22
CA ASP A 75 13.84 5.16 7.50
C ASP A 75 13.26 6.28 8.38
N THR A 76 12.68 5.93 9.52
CA THR A 76 12.05 6.89 10.47
C THR A 76 13.07 7.41 11.49
N ASP A 77 14.38 7.28 11.23
CA ASP A 77 15.43 7.94 12.02
C ASP A 77 15.78 9.32 11.43
N ALA A 78 15.08 10.36 11.91
CA ALA A 78 15.49 11.77 11.81
C ALA A 78 15.06 12.57 13.05
#